data_AF-A0A352MUL3-F1
#
_entry.id   AF-A0A352MUL3-F1
#
_cell.length_a   1.000
_cell.length_b   1.000
_cell.length_c   1.000
_cell.angle_alpha   90.00
_cell.angle_beta   90.00
_cell.angle_gamma   90.00
#
_symmetry.space_group_name_H-M   'P 1'
#
loop_
_entity.id
_entity.type
_entity.pdbx_description
1 polymer ?
#
loop_
_entity_poly.entity_id
_entity_poly.type
_entity_poly.pdbx_seq_one_letter_code
_entity_poly.pdbx_strand_id
1 'polypeptide(L)'
;MDRYKKTKKAGILGIFGNIFLLIIKAIVGFISGSQSMIADAANSAGDIFASLMTFIGNKIASEPQDETHNFGHGKAEYIFSLFISISMIIVAFKLLYDSIFSLVNNNKFESSIFLIIVCIITIIVKLCLFLYTNSLSKKYPNILLEANKKDHRNDCIVTTFTLTSILLSFFNIYWFDRYCWNRNFFMDMLYRS
;
A
#
# COMPACT_ATOMS: atom_id res chain seq x y z
N MET A 1 29.30 0.13 -10.40
CA MET A 1 28.51 -0.49 -11.49
C MET A 1 27.47 -1.50 -10.99
N ASP A 2 27.82 -2.44 -10.09
CA ASP A 2 26.87 -3.48 -9.62
C ASP A 2 25.71 -2.95 -8.77
N ARG A 3 25.96 -1.97 -7.88
CA ARG A 3 24.92 -1.28 -7.09
C ARG A 3 23.82 -0.74 -8.00
N TYR A 4 24.19 0.03 -9.03
CA TYR A 4 23.26 0.61 -9.99
C TYR A 4 22.40 -0.45 -10.69
N LYS A 5 23.01 -1.50 -11.25
CA LYS A 5 22.30 -2.57 -11.96
C LYS A 5 21.31 -3.28 -11.05
N LYS A 6 21.67 -3.54 -9.80
CA LYS A 6 20.79 -4.22 -8.85
C LYS A 6 19.66 -3.31 -8.35
N THR A 7 19.92 -2.05 -8.03
CA THR A 7 18.88 -1.08 -7.66
C THR A 7 17.88 -0.88 -8.80
N LYS A 8 18.38 -0.76 -10.03
CA LYS A 8 17.56 -0.71 -11.24
C LYS A 8 16.65 -1.93 -11.36
N LYS A 9 17.19 -3.13 -11.14
CA LYS A 9 16.41 -4.38 -11.16
C LYS A 9 15.35 -4.40 -10.06
N ALA A 10 15.64 -3.90 -8.87
CA ALA A 10 14.67 -3.79 -7.78
C ALA A 10 13.51 -2.85 -8.13
N GLY A 11 13.80 -1.66 -8.69
CA GLY A 11 12.77 -0.74 -9.16
C GLY A 11 11.89 -1.36 -10.25
N ILE A 12 12.48 -2.04 -11.24
CA ILE A 12 11.74 -2.73 -12.31
C ILE A 12 10.84 -3.84 -11.74
N LEU A 13 11.37 -4.70 -10.86
CA LEU A 13 10.58 -5.76 -10.23
C LEU A 13 9.44 -5.20 -9.39
N GLY A 14 9.66 -4.09 -8.67
CA GLY A 14 8.61 -3.36 -7.96
C GLY A 14 7.52 -2.86 -8.89
N ILE A 15 7.88 -2.20 -10.01
CA ILE A 15 6.92 -1.74 -11.02
C ILE A 15 6.07 -2.90 -11.55
N PHE A 16 6.71 -3.99 -12.01
CA PHE A 16 5.97 -5.15 -12.55
C PHE A 16 5.07 -5.81 -11.49
N GLY A 17 5.57 -5.99 -10.27
CA GLY A 17 4.80 -6.57 -9.18
C GLY A 17 3.58 -5.72 -8.81
N ASN A 18 3.76 -4.40 -8.71
CA ASN A 18 2.66 -3.49 -8.37
C ASN A 18 1.66 -3.31 -9.52
N ILE A 19 2.10 -3.34 -10.79
CA ILE A 19 1.19 -3.37 -11.95
C ILE A 19 0.34 -4.65 -11.95
N PHE A 20 0.97 -5.80 -11.70
CA PHE A 20 0.27 -7.07 -11.60
C PHE A 20 -0.82 -7.03 -10.51
N LEU A 21 -0.48 -6.51 -9.33
CA LEU A 21 -1.45 -6.33 -8.23
C LEU A 21 -2.56 -5.35 -8.60
N LEU A 22 -2.22 -4.21 -9.22
CA LEU A 22 -3.19 -3.21 -9.66
C LEU A 22 -4.24 -3.81 -10.61
N ILE A 23 -3.81 -4.60 -11.60
CA ILE A 23 -4.73 -5.24 -12.56
C ILE A 23 -5.67 -6.21 -11.85
N ILE A 24 -5.14 -7.07 -10.97
CA ILE A 24 -5.96 -8.04 -10.23
C ILE A 24 -6.98 -7.32 -9.35
N LYS A 25 -6.54 -6.33 -8.57
CA LYS A 25 -7.40 -5.56 -7.67
C LYS A 25 -8.45 -4.76 -8.45
N ALA A 26 -8.09 -4.16 -9.59
CA ALA A 26 -9.04 -3.44 -10.43
C ALA A 26 -10.12 -4.37 -10.97
N ILE A 27 -9.75 -5.51 -11.57
CA ILE A 27 -10.72 -6.48 -12.10
C ILE A 27 -11.66 -6.97 -11.00
N VAL A 28 -11.11 -7.41 -9.86
CA VAL A 28 -11.90 -7.91 -8.75
C VAL A 28 -12.74 -6.80 -8.12
N GLY A 29 -12.23 -5.58 -8.01
CA GLY A 29 -12.94 -4.42 -7.51
C GLY A 29 -14.16 -4.05 -8.37
N PHE A 30 -14.01 -4.07 -9.70
CA PHE A 30 -15.13 -3.83 -10.61
C PHE A 30 -16.17 -4.96 -10.59
N ILE A 31 -15.73 -6.22 -10.59
CA ILE A 31 -16.65 -7.38 -10.58
C ILE A 31 -17.42 -7.47 -9.25
N SER A 32 -16.74 -7.20 -8.13
CA SER A 32 -17.36 -7.25 -6.79
C SER A 32 -18.14 -5.98 -6.43
N GLY A 33 -18.01 -4.90 -7.21
CA GLY A 33 -18.56 -3.59 -6.85
C GLY A 33 -17.98 -2.99 -5.55
N SER A 34 -16.85 -3.54 -5.06
CA SER A 34 -16.30 -3.17 -3.76
C SER A 34 -15.48 -1.89 -3.84
N GLN A 35 -16.01 -0.82 -3.23
CA GLN A 35 -15.28 0.45 -3.09
C GLN A 35 -13.96 0.29 -2.32
N SER A 36 -13.92 -0.63 -1.34
CA SER A 36 -12.70 -0.92 -0.58
C SER A 36 -11.60 -1.54 -1.47
N MET A 37 -11.95 -2.44 -2.38
CA MET A 37 -10.99 -3.04 -3.31
C MET A 37 -10.52 -2.03 -4.37
N ILE A 38 -11.41 -1.13 -4.82
CA ILE A 38 -11.03 -0.03 -5.72
C ILE A 38 -10.05 0.93 -5.03
N ALA A 39 -10.29 1.25 -3.76
CA ALA A 39 -9.37 2.07 -2.97
C ALA A 39 -8.00 1.39 -2.80
N ASP A 40 -7.98 0.07 -2.56
CA ASP A 40 -6.75 -0.72 -2.46
C ASP A 40 -6.02 -0.88 -3.82
N ALA A 41 -6.76 -0.90 -4.94
CA ALA A 41 -6.16 -0.80 -6.28
C ALA A 41 -5.46 0.55 -6.48
N ALA A 42 -6.07 1.64 -6.02
CA ALA A 42 -5.44 2.97 -6.05
C ALA A 42 -4.19 3.05 -5.15
N ASN A 43 -4.14 2.30 -4.05
CA ASN A 43 -2.90 2.17 -3.26
C ASN A 43 -1.78 1.55 -4.11
N SER A 44 -2.08 0.45 -4.81
CA SER A 44 -1.14 -0.19 -5.74
C SER A 44 -0.65 0.72 -6.87
N ALA A 45 -1.40 1.76 -7.24
CA ALA A 45 -0.92 2.79 -8.17
C ALA A 45 0.15 3.70 -7.53
N GLY A 46 -0.01 4.07 -6.26
CA GLY A 46 1.02 4.79 -5.49
C GLY A 46 2.33 4.02 -5.39
N ASP A 47 2.24 2.69 -5.26
CA ASP A 47 3.42 1.82 -5.16
C ASP A 47 4.17 1.71 -6.49
N ILE A 48 3.45 1.76 -7.62
CA ILE A 48 4.04 1.88 -8.96
C ILE A 48 4.81 3.21 -9.05
N PHE A 49 4.21 4.30 -8.56
CA PHE A 49 4.86 5.61 -8.53
C PHE A 49 6.13 5.59 -7.67
N ALA A 50 6.09 5.01 -6.46
CA ALA A 50 7.27 4.86 -5.60
C ALA A 50 8.39 4.04 -6.27
N SER A 51 8.02 2.94 -6.94
CA SER A 51 8.96 2.08 -7.68
C SER A 51 9.56 2.79 -8.90
N LEU A 52 8.76 3.62 -9.58
CA LEU A 52 9.20 4.46 -10.70
C LEU A 52 10.17 5.55 -10.23
N MET A 53 9.88 6.23 -9.12
CA MET A 53 10.78 7.23 -8.53
C MET A 53 12.10 6.60 -8.08
N THR A 54 12.07 5.37 -7.56
CA THR A 54 13.28 4.60 -7.26
C THR A 54 14.10 4.32 -8.52
N PHE A 55 13.43 3.93 -9.62
CA PHE A 55 14.10 3.65 -10.90
C PHE A 55 14.72 4.90 -11.53
N ILE A 56 13.94 5.98 -11.65
CA ILE A 56 14.38 7.25 -12.24
C ILE A 56 15.45 7.91 -11.37
N GLY A 57 15.22 7.97 -10.05
CA GLY A 57 16.19 8.54 -9.11
C GLY A 57 17.52 7.81 -9.13
N ASN A 58 17.51 6.47 -9.22
CA ASN A 58 18.74 5.69 -9.36
C ASN A 58 19.42 5.90 -10.72
N LYS A 59 18.67 6.15 -11.80
CA LYS A 59 19.23 6.50 -13.11
C LYS A 59 19.97 7.82 -13.06
N ILE A 60 19.31 8.87 -12.56
CA ILE A 60 19.89 10.22 -12.49
C ILE A 60 21.05 10.27 -11.49
N ALA A 61 20.90 9.64 -10.32
CA ALA A 61 21.96 9.64 -9.31
C ALA A 61 23.23 8.88 -9.71
N SER A 62 23.12 7.97 -10.69
CA SER A 62 24.26 7.18 -11.19
C SER A 62 24.91 7.77 -12.44
N GLU A 63 24.41 8.92 -12.91
CA GLU A 63 25.01 9.67 -14.02
C GLU A 63 26.36 10.25 -13.56
N PRO A 64 27.45 10.07 -14.34
CA PRO A 64 28.77 10.59 -13.98
C PRO A 64 28.78 12.12 -13.92
N GLN A 65 29.80 12.69 -13.26
CA GLN A 65 30.01 14.14 -13.16
C GLN A 65 29.98 14.79 -14.56
N ASP A 66 29.16 15.81 -14.71
CA ASP A 66 29.11 16.68 -15.87
C ASP A 66 29.70 18.06 -15.52
N GLU A 67 29.96 18.88 -16.54
CA GLU A 67 30.55 20.22 -16.36
C GLU A 67 29.62 21.17 -15.57
N THR A 68 28.32 20.88 -15.48
CA THR A 68 27.35 21.68 -14.73
C THR A 68 27.28 21.29 -13.24
N HIS A 69 27.64 20.05 -12.88
CA HIS A 69 27.65 19.54 -11.51
C HIS A 69 28.94 18.78 -11.19
N ASN A 70 30.00 19.54 -10.88
CA ASN A 70 31.31 19.03 -10.46
C ASN A 70 31.29 18.09 -9.23
N PHE A 71 30.21 18.06 -8.43
CA PHE A 71 30.06 17.15 -7.29
C PHE A 71 29.26 15.87 -7.60
N GLY A 72 28.74 15.71 -8.83
CA GLY A 72 27.93 14.58 -9.28
C GLY A 72 26.45 14.66 -8.87
N HIS A 73 25.62 13.79 -9.46
CA HIS A 73 24.16 13.81 -9.28
C HIS A 73 23.64 13.03 -8.06
N GLY A 74 24.49 12.68 -7.10
CA GLY A 74 24.09 11.92 -5.90
C GLY A 74 22.99 12.59 -5.06
N LYS A 75 22.84 13.92 -5.14
CA LYS A 75 21.74 14.67 -4.49
C LYS A 75 20.36 14.28 -5.02
N ALA A 76 20.26 13.74 -6.24
CA ALA A 76 19.01 13.25 -6.80
C ALA A 76 18.40 12.13 -5.92
N GLU A 77 19.20 11.25 -5.31
CA GLU A 77 18.67 10.19 -4.45
C GLU A 77 17.80 10.75 -3.31
N TYR A 78 18.21 11.89 -2.72
CA TYR A 78 17.46 12.55 -1.66
C TYR A 78 16.13 13.12 -2.17
N ILE A 79 16.16 13.83 -3.30
CA ILE A 79 14.96 14.44 -3.90
C ILE A 79 13.92 13.37 -4.26
N PHE A 80 14.36 12.27 -4.89
CA PHE A 80 13.45 11.18 -5.25
C PHE A 80 12.97 10.39 -4.02
N SER A 81 13.80 10.22 -2.99
CA SER A 81 13.35 9.62 -1.72
C SER A 81 12.32 10.47 -0.98
N LEU A 82 12.39 11.80 -1.12
CA LEU A 82 11.41 12.73 -0.60
C LEU A 82 10.06 12.53 -1.29
N PHE A 83 10.02 12.41 -2.62
CA PHE A 83 8.78 12.13 -3.35
C PHE A 83 8.14 10.80 -2.94
N ILE A 84 8.95 9.75 -2.75
CA ILE A 84 8.46 8.46 -2.25
C ILE A 84 7.84 8.64 -0.86
N SER A 85 8.52 9.34 0.04
CA SER A 85 8.04 9.57 1.41
C SER A 85 6.75 10.39 1.45
N ILE A 86 6.62 11.41 0.59
CA ILE A 86 5.38 12.19 0.45
C ILE A 86 4.24 11.31 -0.04
N SER A 87 4.49 10.42 -1.01
CA SER A 87 3.50 9.46 -1.50
C SER A 87 2.98 8.56 -0.36
N MET A 88 3.87 8.05 0.50
CA MET A 88 3.47 7.26 1.67
C MET A 88 2.56 8.02 2.62
N ILE A 89 2.86 9.31 2.85
CA ILE A 89 2.03 10.17 3.72
C ILE A 89 0.64 10.35 3.12
N ILE A 90 0.54 10.60 1.81
CA ILE A 90 -0.75 10.75 1.12
C ILE A 90 -1.57 9.47 1.22
N VAL A 91 -0.95 8.31 0.99
CA VAL A 91 -1.60 7.00 1.14
C VAL A 91 -2.10 6.79 2.56
N ALA A 92 -1.28 7.10 3.57
CA ALA A 92 -1.66 6.96 4.97
C ALA A 92 -2.87 7.84 5.32
N PHE A 93 -2.90 9.10 4.88
CA PHE A 93 -4.04 9.99 5.08
C PHE A 93 -5.30 9.47 4.38
N LYS A 94 -5.17 8.97 3.15
CA LYS A 94 -6.29 8.40 2.42
C LYS A 94 -6.88 7.19 3.15
N LEU A 95 -6.04 6.27 3.62
CA LEU A 95 -6.49 5.10 4.38
C LEU A 95 -7.21 5.48 5.67
N LEU A 96 -6.71 6.51 6.39
CA LEU A 96 -7.37 7.04 7.57
C LEU A 96 -8.74 7.63 7.22
N TYR A 97 -8.81 8.44 6.16
CA TYR A 97 -10.05 9.04 5.69
C TYR A 97 -11.08 7.97 5.30
N ASP A 98 -10.69 6.99 4.47
CA ASP A 98 -11.55 5.90 4.01
C ASP A 98 -12.06 5.06 5.20
N SER A 99 -11.20 4.84 6.21
CA SER A 99 -11.59 4.11 7.44
C SER A 99 -12.64 4.87 8.24
N ILE A 100 -12.47 6.18 8.46
CA ILE A 100 -13.44 7.01 9.19
C ILE A 100 -14.74 7.12 8.40
N PHE A 101 -14.66 7.36 7.09
CA PHE A 101 -15.82 7.47 6.22
C PHE A 101 -16.64 6.17 6.21
N SER A 102 -15.98 5.03 6.19
CA SER A 102 -16.64 3.72 6.25
C SER A 102 -17.38 3.49 7.57
N LEU A 103 -16.84 3.99 8.70
CA LEU A 103 -17.51 3.89 10.01
C LEU A 103 -18.77 4.76 10.08
N VAL A 104 -18.73 5.96 9.52
CA VAL A 104 -19.88 6.90 9.55
C VAL A 104 -21.02 6.43 8.65
N ASN A 105 -20.70 5.93 7.45
CA ASN A 105 -21.72 5.58 6.46
C ASN A 105 -22.34 4.19 6.64
N ASN A 106 -21.91 3.39 7.63
CA ASN A 106 -22.41 2.02 7.85
C ASN A 106 -22.47 1.19 6.55
N ASN A 107 -21.50 1.39 5.66
CA ASN A 107 -21.43 0.63 4.43
C ASN A 107 -21.26 -0.85 4.79
N LYS A 108 -22.23 -1.68 4.41
CA LYS A 108 -22.10 -3.12 4.55
C LYS A 108 -20.91 -3.56 3.72
N PHE A 109 -19.85 -4.00 4.40
CA PHE A 109 -18.79 -4.75 3.75
C PHE A 109 -19.41 -6.05 3.26
N GLU A 110 -19.73 -6.13 1.97
CA GLU A 110 -19.98 -7.42 1.34
C GLU A 110 -18.63 -8.13 1.23
N SER A 111 -18.32 -8.86 2.29
CA SER A 111 -17.13 -9.67 2.40
C SER A 111 -17.24 -10.85 1.44
N SER A 112 -16.67 -10.67 0.24
CA SER A 112 -16.57 -11.72 -0.76
C SER A 112 -15.29 -12.53 -0.57
N ILE A 113 -15.37 -13.85 -0.77
CA ILE A 113 -14.20 -14.76 -0.77
C ILE A 113 -13.11 -14.26 -1.74
N PHE A 114 -13.50 -13.61 -2.84
CA PHE A 114 -12.55 -13.01 -3.79
C PHE A 114 -11.66 -11.94 -3.15
N LEU A 115 -12.18 -11.13 -2.22
CA LEU A 115 -11.41 -10.08 -1.54
C LEU A 115 -10.30 -10.70 -0.66
N ILE A 116 -10.63 -11.76 0.06
CA ILE A 116 -9.68 -12.49 0.91
C ILE A 116 -8.53 -13.06 0.07
N ILE A 117 -8.85 -13.72 -1.04
CA ILE A 117 -7.85 -14.32 -1.93
C ILE A 117 -6.90 -13.24 -2.47
N VAL A 118 -7.45 -12.10 -2.92
CA VAL A 118 -6.63 -10.98 -3.45
C VAL A 118 -5.76 -10.36 -2.35
N CYS A 119 -6.27 -10.18 -1.13
CA CYS A 119 -5.46 -9.69 -0.01
C CYS A 119 -4.30 -10.64 0.31
N ILE A 120 -4.53 -11.96 0.33
CA ILE A 120 -3.47 -12.96 0.56
C ILE A 120 -2.40 -12.88 -0.54
N ILE A 121 -2.82 -12.85 -1.82
CA ILE A 121 -1.90 -12.70 -2.95
C ILE A 121 -1.09 -11.41 -2.82
N THR A 122 -1.73 -10.30 -2.45
CA THR A 122 -1.09 -9.00 -2.24
C THR A 122 -0.01 -9.07 -1.17
N ILE A 123 -0.32 -9.68 -0.02
CA ILE A 123 0.65 -9.85 1.08
C ILE A 123 1.85 -10.68 0.61
N ILE A 124 1.62 -11.78 -0.10
CA ILE A 124 2.71 -12.64 -0.60
C ILE A 124 3.62 -11.87 -1.56
N VAL A 125 3.05 -11.17 -2.54
CA VAL A 125 3.82 -10.40 -3.52
C VAL A 125 4.61 -9.28 -2.84
N LYS A 126 3.96 -8.50 -1.96
CA LYS A 126 4.61 -7.41 -1.23
C LYS A 126 5.70 -7.92 -0.29
N LEU A 127 5.49 -9.05 0.37
CA LEU A 127 6.49 -9.67 1.25
C LEU A 127 7.70 -10.13 0.44
N CYS A 128 7.50 -10.73 -0.74
CA CYS A 128 8.60 -11.10 -1.64
C CYS A 128 9.41 -9.87 -2.08
N LEU A 129 8.73 -8.78 -2.48
CA LEU A 129 9.37 -7.52 -2.85
C LEU A 129 10.12 -6.89 -1.67
N PHE A 130 9.55 -6.93 -0.48
CA PHE A 130 10.19 -6.45 0.75
C PHE A 130 11.47 -7.25 1.06
N LEU A 131 11.42 -8.58 1.04
CA LEU A 131 12.57 -9.44 1.34
C LEU A 131 13.70 -9.22 0.32
N TYR A 132 13.35 -9.14 -0.97
CA TYR A 132 14.32 -8.86 -2.04
C TYR A 132 14.98 -7.48 -1.84
N THR A 133 14.18 -6.44 -1.61
CA THR A 133 14.68 -5.06 -1.45
C THR A 133 15.45 -4.89 -0.13
N ASN A 134 15.06 -5.62 0.93
CA ASN A 134 15.77 -5.64 2.20
C ASN A 134 17.14 -6.30 2.09
N SER A 135 17.22 -7.46 1.43
CA SER A 135 18.51 -8.10 1.14
C SER A 135 19.42 -7.18 0.32
N LEU A 136 18.83 -6.41 -0.59
CA LEU A 136 19.60 -5.50 -1.44
C LEU A 136 20.04 -4.23 -0.72
N SER A 137 19.18 -3.62 0.10
CA SER A 137 19.50 -2.43 0.91
C SER A 137 20.66 -2.71 1.88
N LYS A 138 20.70 -3.92 2.48
CA LYS A 138 21.81 -4.35 3.34
C LYS A 138 23.15 -4.46 2.59
N LYS A 139 23.11 -4.92 1.33
CA LYS A 139 24.34 -5.10 0.52
C LYS A 139 24.80 -3.80 -0.14
N TYR A 140 23.87 -2.92 -0.47
CA TYR A 140 24.14 -1.66 -1.15
C TYR A 140 23.33 -0.53 -0.50
N PRO A 141 23.87 0.13 0.54
CA PRO A 141 23.14 1.18 1.25
C PRO A 141 22.79 2.32 0.30
N ASN A 142 21.50 2.58 0.12
CA ASN A 142 20.95 3.66 -0.72
C ASN A 142 19.65 4.15 -0.09
N ILE A 143 19.48 5.47 0.04
CA ILE A 143 18.27 6.07 0.58
C ILE A 143 17.03 5.74 -0.27
N LEU A 144 17.16 5.61 -1.59
CA LEU A 144 16.08 5.17 -2.49
C LEU A 144 15.66 3.73 -2.23
N LEU A 145 16.62 2.81 -2.09
CA LEU A 145 16.32 1.42 -1.75
C LEU A 145 15.70 1.31 -0.35
N GLU A 146 16.17 2.13 0.58
CA GLU A 146 15.65 2.15 1.94
C GLU A 146 14.21 2.68 1.98
N ALA A 147 13.91 3.74 1.23
CA ALA A 147 12.56 4.26 1.08
C ALA A 147 11.63 3.21 0.45
N ASN A 148 12.03 2.62 -0.68
CA ASN A 148 11.23 1.59 -1.36
C ASN A 148 11.05 0.31 -0.51
N LYS A 149 12.05 -0.06 0.29
CA LYS A 149 11.92 -1.15 1.27
C LYS A 149 10.86 -0.83 2.33
N LYS A 150 10.88 0.39 2.87
CA LYS A 150 9.91 0.82 3.90
C LYS A 150 8.49 0.86 3.34
N ASP A 151 8.34 1.24 2.07
CA ASP A 151 7.09 1.27 1.33
C ASP A 151 6.43 -0.12 1.33
N HIS A 152 7.12 -1.10 0.75
CA HIS A 152 6.64 -2.48 0.67
C HIS A 152 6.37 -3.10 2.04
N ARG A 153 7.15 -2.72 3.06
CA ARG A 153 6.92 -3.17 4.45
C ARG A 153 5.61 -2.61 5.00
N ASN A 154 5.38 -1.31 4.84
CA ASN A 154 4.19 -0.65 5.34
C ASN A 154 2.94 -1.22 4.65
N ASP A 155 2.99 -1.48 3.35
CA ASP A 155 1.90 -2.14 2.62
C ASP A 155 1.60 -3.54 3.14
N CYS A 156 2.62 -4.35 3.43
CA CYS A 156 2.41 -5.68 4.01
C CYS A 156 1.64 -5.58 5.33
N ILE A 157 2.01 -4.62 6.19
CA ILE A 157 1.39 -4.41 7.49
C ILE A 157 -0.06 -3.97 7.31
N VAL A 158 -0.31 -2.95 6.49
CA VAL A 158 -1.65 -2.41 6.22
C VAL A 158 -2.55 -3.47 5.59
N THR A 159 -2.06 -4.22 4.60
CA THR A 159 -2.83 -5.28 3.93
C THR A 159 -3.12 -6.43 4.90
N THR A 160 -2.20 -6.74 5.82
CA THR A 160 -2.44 -7.75 6.87
C THR A 160 -3.56 -7.30 7.80
N PHE A 161 -3.53 -6.05 8.30
CA PHE A 161 -4.64 -5.51 9.10
C PHE A 161 -5.98 -5.55 8.36
N THR A 162 -5.96 -5.23 7.07
CA THR A 162 -7.14 -5.29 6.20
C THR A 162 -7.67 -6.72 6.09
N LEU A 163 -6.80 -7.71 5.87
CA LEU A 163 -7.16 -9.12 5.84
C LEU A 163 -7.77 -9.58 7.18
N THR A 164 -7.15 -9.21 8.31
CA THR A 164 -7.68 -9.55 9.64
C THR A 164 -9.06 -8.94 9.86
N SER A 165 -9.27 -7.70 9.43
CA SER A 165 -10.57 -7.02 9.51
C SER A 165 -11.66 -7.76 8.71
N ILE A 166 -11.35 -8.18 7.48
CA ILE A 166 -12.27 -8.97 6.65
C ILE A 166 -12.60 -10.32 7.30
N LEU A 167 -11.60 -11.01 7.86
CA LEU A 167 -11.81 -12.29 8.56
C LEU A 167 -12.69 -12.12 9.80
N LEU A 168 -12.47 -11.08 10.61
CA LEU A 168 -13.29 -10.79 11.79
C LEU A 168 -14.75 -10.48 11.42
N SER A 169 -14.97 -9.79 10.30
CA SER A 169 -16.31 -9.57 9.75
C SER A 169 -16.99 -10.90 9.36
N PHE A 170 -16.26 -11.86 8.80
CA PHE A 170 -16.76 -13.22 8.50
C PHE A 170 -17.15 -14.02 9.75
N PHE A 171 -16.39 -13.91 10.84
CA PHE A 171 -16.71 -14.58 12.11
C PHE A 171 -17.87 -13.92 12.88
N ASN A 172 -18.54 -12.95 12.27
CA ASN A 172 -19.75 -12.31 12.80
C ASN A 172 -19.54 -11.67 14.19
N ILE A 173 -18.33 -11.16 14.47
CA ILE A 173 -18.10 -10.27 15.62
C ILE A 173 -18.63 -8.87 15.28
N TYR A 174 -19.93 -8.82 14.97
CA TYR A 174 -20.77 -7.63 15.04
C TYR A 174 -21.26 -7.39 16.48
N TRP A 175 -20.73 -8.15 17.45
CA TRP A 175 -21.29 -8.28 18.79
C TRP A 175 -21.31 -6.96 19.57
N PHE A 176 -20.41 -6.03 19.26
CA PHE A 176 -20.41 -4.72 19.91
C PHE A 176 -21.31 -3.69 19.21
N ASP A 177 -21.45 -3.78 17.89
CA ASP A 177 -22.17 -2.79 17.09
C ASP A 177 -23.69 -3.07 17.03
N ARG A 178 -24.07 -4.35 16.99
CA ARG A 178 -25.49 -4.76 16.86
C ARG A 178 -26.33 -4.54 18.12
N TYR A 179 -25.73 -4.58 19.31
CA TYR A 179 -26.44 -4.36 20.57
C TYR A 179 -26.44 -2.89 21.01
N CYS A 180 -25.38 -2.14 20.69
CA CYS A 180 -25.27 -0.73 21.10
C CYS A 180 -26.05 0.22 20.18
N TRP A 181 -26.23 -0.15 18.90
CA TRP A 181 -26.88 0.68 17.88
C TRP A 181 -28.19 0.10 17.33
N ASN A 182 -28.88 -0.75 18.08
CA ASN A 182 -30.27 -1.06 17.74
C ASN A 182 -31.17 0.09 18.23
N ARG A 183 -31.55 0.97 17.30
CA ARG A 183 -32.43 2.12 17.53
C ARG A 183 -33.77 1.72 18.19
N ASN A 184 -34.19 0.45 18.06
CA ASN A 184 -35.37 -0.08 18.75
C ASN A 184 -35.16 -0.30 20.26
N PHE A 185 -33.93 -0.60 20.71
CA PHE A 185 -33.66 -0.79 22.14
C PHE A 185 -33.78 0.52 22.93
N PHE A 186 -33.37 1.64 22.32
CA PHE A 186 -33.51 2.96 22.94
C PHE A 186 -34.96 3.48 22.93
N MET A 187 -35.74 3.12 21.91
CA MET A 187 -37.17 3.47 21.82
C MET A 187 -38.05 2.61 22.75
N ASP A 188 -37.75 1.31 22.89
CA ASP A 188 -38.47 0.40 23.79
C ASP A 188 -38.28 0.77 25.28
N MET A 189 -37.17 1.43 25.62
CA MET A 189 -36.91 1.90 26.98
C MET A 189 -37.60 3.24 27.31
N LEU A 190 -37.90 4.06 26.29
CA LEU A 190 -38.56 5.36 26.45
C LEU A 190 -40.09 5.29 26.38
N TYR A 191 -40.66 4.20 25.83
CA TYR A 191 -42.12 4.00 25.71
C TYR A 191 -42.73 3.06 26.76
N ARG A 192 -41.92 2.57 27.71
CA ARG A 192 -42.38 1.86 28.92
C ARG A 192 -42.22 2.75 30.15
N SER A 193 -43.05 3.77 30.26
CA SER A 193 -43.41 4.43 31.53
C SER A 193 -44.82 4.98 31.43
#